data_AF-A0A7S1VY84-F1
#
_entry.id   AF-A0A7S1VY84-F1
#
_cell.length_a   1.000
_cell.length_b   1.000
_cell.length_c   1.000
_cell.angle_alpha   90.00
_cell.angle_beta   90.00
_cell.angle_gamma   90.00
#
_symmetry.space_group_name_H-M   'P 1'
#
loop_
_entity.id
_entity.type
_entity.pdbx_description
1 polymer ?
#
loop_
_entity_poly.entity_id
_entity_poly.type
_entity_poly.pdbx_seq_one_letter_code
_entity_poly.pdbx_strand_id
1 'polypeptide(L)'
;SDSLSLLNCVHSLIEVERGLTDAIETASPIIPSSSSSTTISTTTPRLLPTPKTQSDILSVLALARTLSSRTSAPPGWNPTLPAITPHPLPHQLRGGALGAMQLKLARDERSNRRKAAEEKARAKAEEEEARKRRRVEQAEAEAVAKRQATGSAAAAAGPVEVDPKRREMVQRRTSAPPVHNNRNNHLSAEELKKREEMATMRLSSSESEDDDDDSDDNDSDEEDSD
;
A
#
# COMPACT_ATOMS: atom_id res chain seq x y z
N SER A 1 25.51 -49.56 -54.50
CA SER A 1 25.25 -48.40 -53.62
C SER A 1 24.00 -48.58 -52.77
N ASP A 2 23.09 -49.50 -53.13
CA ASP A 2 21.78 -49.63 -52.48
C ASP A 2 21.80 -50.35 -51.12
N SER A 3 22.82 -51.16 -50.85
CA SER A 3 22.98 -51.86 -49.56
C SER A 3 23.24 -50.91 -48.39
N LEU A 4 23.97 -49.82 -48.60
CA LEU A 4 24.22 -48.78 -47.59
C LEU A 4 22.93 -48.00 -47.27
N SER A 5 22.07 -47.79 -48.26
CA SER A 5 20.77 -47.13 -48.08
C SER A 5 19.79 -47.97 -47.26
N LEU A 6 19.75 -49.28 -47.51
CA LEU A 6 18.90 -50.20 -46.76
C LEU A 6 19.34 -50.30 -45.29
N LEU A 7 20.65 -50.38 -45.03
CA LEU A 7 21.20 -50.41 -43.67
C LEU A 7 20.88 -49.11 -42.90
N ASN A 8 20.99 -47.95 -43.55
CA ASN A 8 20.62 -46.67 -42.94
C ASN A 8 19.12 -46.58 -42.64
N CYS A 9 18.27 -47.12 -43.52
CA CYS A 9 16.82 -47.17 -43.30
C CYS A 9 16.46 -48.05 -42.09
N VAL A 10 17.09 -49.22 -41.97
CA VAL A 10 16.89 -50.11 -40.81
C VAL A 10 17.39 -49.45 -39.52
N HIS A 11 18.53 -48.76 -39.57
CA HIS A 11 19.05 -48.03 -38.40
C HIS A 11 18.09 -46.92 -37.94
N SER A 12 17.57 -46.14 -38.89
CA SER A 12 16.57 -45.10 -38.60
C SER A 12 15.28 -45.69 -38.02
N LEU A 13 14.83 -46.85 -38.51
CA LEU A 13 13.65 -47.52 -37.96
C LEU A 13 13.87 -47.95 -36.51
N ILE A 14 15.04 -48.50 -36.20
CA ILE A 14 15.41 -48.90 -34.83
C ILE A 14 15.48 -47.69 -33.89
N GLU A 15 16.01 -46.56 -34.35
CA GLU A 15 16.03 -45.31 -33.56
C GLU A 15 14.61 -44.80 -33.29
N VAL A 16 13.71 -44.86 -34.26
CA VAL A 16 12.31 -44.46 -34.08
C VAL A 16 11.60 -45.39 -33.10
N GLU A 17 11.82 -46.70 -33.17
CA GLU A 17 11.24 -47.65 -32.21
C GLU A 17 11.76 -47.42 -30.78
N ARG A 18 13.06 -47.14 -30.62
CA ARG A 18 13.63 -46.78 -29.32
C ARG A 18 13.05 -45.47 -28.79
N GLY A 19 12.97 -44.43 -29.62
CA GLY A 19 12.39 -43.15 -29.24
C GLY A 19 10.91 -43.25 -28.85
N LEU A 20 10.15 -44.11 -29.54
CA LEU A 20 8.77 -44.40 -29.18
C LEU A 20 8.67 -45.12 -27.83
N THR A 21 9.57 -46.08 -27.58
CA THR A 21 9.61 -46.83 -26.32
C THR A 21 9.93 -45.91 -25.15
N ASP A 22 10.96 -45.06 -25.27
CA ASP A 22 11.32 -44.07 -24.25
C ASP A 22 10.19 -43.07 -24.00
N ALA A 23 9.49 -42.63 -25.06
CA ALA A 23 8.33 -41.74 -24.92
C ALA A 23 7.16 -42.42 -24.18
N ILE A 24 6.95 -43.72 -24.39
CA ILE A 24 5.92 -44.49 -23.68
C ILE A 24 6.30 -44.67 -22.21
N GLU A 25 7.55 -45.00 -21.91
CA GLU A 25 8.02 -45.18 -20.52
C GLU A 25 7.97 -43.86 -19.73
N THR A 26 8.38 -42.76 -20.34
CA THR A 26 8.28 -41.42 -19.72
C THR A 26 6.84 -40.94 -19.54
N ALA A 27 5.92 -41.33 -20.44
CA ALA A 27 4.50 -41.02 -20.30
C ALA A 27 3.75 -42.00 -19.36
N SER A 28 4.32 -43.17 -19.05
CA SER A 28 3.71 -44.21 -18.21
C SER A 28 3.25 -43.71 -16.84
N PRO A 29 3.99 -42.89 -16.07
CA PRO A 29 3.50 -42.37 -14.79
C PRO A 29 2.33 -41.37 -14.90
N ILE A 30 2.02 -40.86 -16.11
CA ILE A 30 0.87 -39.96 -16.37
C ILE A 30 -0.38 -40.76 -16.76
N ILE A 31 -0.22 -41.99 -17.24
CA ILE A 31 -1.31 -42.87 -17.64
C ILE A 31 -1.56 -43.83 -16.46
N PRO A 32 -2.58 -43.63 -15.62
CA PRO A 32 -2.90 -44.61 -14.59
C PRO A 32 -3.16 -45.95 -15.29
N SER A 33 -2.34 -46.97 -14.96
CA SER A 33 -2.42 -48.32 -15.48
C SER A 33 -3.79 -48.95 -15.18
N SER A 34 -4.77 -48.62 -16.01
CA SER A 34 -6.07 -49.27 -16.03
C SER A 34 -5.90 -50.51 -16.88
N SER A 35 -5.44 -51.58 -16.24
CA SER A 35 -5.35 -52.92 -16.80
C SER A 35 -6.76 -53.46 -17.07
N SER A 36 -7.36 -53.05 -18.18
CA SER A 36 -8.47 -53.76 -18.81
C SER A 36 -8.58 -53.34 -20.27
N SER A 37 -7.94 -54.17 -21.11
CA SER A 37 -8.20 -54.45 -22.51
C SER A 37 -9.51 -53.87 -23.07
N THR A 38 -9.43 -53.10 -24.17
CA THR A 38 -9.82 -53.57 -25.53
C THR A 38 -9.95 -52.36 -26.48
N THR A 39 -9.02 -52.32 -27.45
CA THR A 39 -9.07 -51.75 -28.81
C THR A 39 -9.64 -50.34 -29.08
N ILE A 40 -8.73 -49.47 -29.55
CA ILE A 40 -8.85 -48.53 -30.68
C ILE A 40 -10.15 -47.70 -30.77
N SER A 41 -10.09 -46.43 -30.35
CA SER A 41 -10.94 -45.40 -30.94
C SER A 41 -10.30 -44.01 -30.88
N THR A 42 -9.62 -43.70 -31.98
CA THR A 42 -9.26 -42.36 -32.46
C THR A 42 -10.47 -41.43 -32.29
N THR A 43 -10.30 -40.29 -31.61
CA THR A 43 -11.29 -39.22 -31.30
C THR A 43 -12.07 -39.27 -29.97
N THR A 44 -11.79 -40.21 -29.05
CA THR A 44 -12.48 -40.18 -27.74
C THR A 44 -11.98 -39.03 -26.85
N PRO A 45 -12.85 -38.11 -26.40
CA PRO A 45 -12.46 -37.06 -25.46
C PRO A 45 -11.94 -37.73 -24.19
N ARG A 46 -10.78 -37.28 -23.69
CA ARG A 46 -10.19 -37.77 -22.44
C ARG A 46 -11.25 -37.73 -21.34
N LEU A 47 -11.81 -38.89 -21.01
CA LEU A 47 -12.84 -39.02 -19.99
C LEU A 47 -12.17 -38.66 -18.67
N LEU A 48 -12.54 -37.51 -18.12
CA LEU A 48 -12.25 -37.16 -16.74
C LEU A 48 -12.70 -38.32 -15.84
N PRO A 49 -12.01 -38.56 -14.70
CA PRO A 49 -12.39 -39.63 -13.78
C PRO A 49 -13.88 -39.52 -13.45
N THR A 50 -14.61 -40.61 -13.63
CA THR A 50 -16.03 -40.65 -13.30
C THR A 50 -16.21 -40.36 -11.80
N PRO A 51 -17.06 -39.40 -11.42
CA PRO A 51 -17.27 -39.07 -10.02
C PRO A 51 -17.77 -40.31 -9.28
N LYS A 52 -17.06 -40.70 -8.21
CA LYS A 52 -17.33 -41.94 -7.47
C LYS A 52 -18.32 -41.74 -6.32
N THR A 53 -18.45 -40.51 -5.82
CA THR A 53 -19.32 -40.18 -4.70
C THR A 53 -20.45 -39.24 -5.12
N GLN A 54 -21.57 -39.27 -4.38
CA GLN A 54 -22.71 -38.39 -4.65
C GLN A 54 -22.37 -36.90 -4.44
N SER A 55 -21.50 -36.59 -3.47
CA SER A 55 -20.96 -35.23 -3.30
C SER A 55 -20.17 -34.77 -4.52
N ASP A 56 -19.37 -35.65 -5.12
CA ASP A 56 -18.63 -35.31 -6.34
C ASP A 56 -19.59 -35.00 -7.50
N ILE A 57 -20.63 -35.83 -7.69
CA ILE A 57 -21.64 -35.61 -8.73
C ILE A 57 -22.29 -34.23 -8.55
N LEU A 58 -22.69 -33.86 -7.32
CA LEU A 58 -23.28 -32.56 -7.05
C LEU A 58 -22.32 -31.40 -7.33
N SER A 59 -21.05 -31.56 -6.94
CA SER A 59 -20.01 -30.55 -7.18
C SER A 59 -19.75 -30.35 -8.69
N VAL A 60 -19.64 -31.44 -9.45
CA VAL A 60 -19.44 -31.42 -10.90
C VAL A 60 -20.64 -30.79 -11.59
N LEU A 61 -21.87 -31.15 -11.20
CA LEU A 61 -23.07 -30.53 -11.75
C LEU A 61 -23.18 -29.05 -11.40
N ALA A 62 -22.81 -28.65 -10.18
CA ALA A 62 -22.77 -27.25 -9.78
C ALA A 62 -21.75 -26.47 -10.62
N LEU A 63 -20.52 -26.99 -10.76
CA LEU A 63 -19.48 -26.40 -11.59
C LEU A 63 -19.92 -26.31 -13.05
N ALA A 64 -20.50 -27.39 -13.62
CA ALA A 64 -21.01 -27.41 -14.98
C ALA A 64 -22.09 -26.35 -15.21
N ARG A 65 -23.02 -26.14 -14.26
CA ARG A 65 -24.01 -25.05 -14.34
C ARG A 65 -23.32 -23.68 -14.32
N THR A 66 -22.39 -23.45 -13.40
CA THR A 66 -21.68 -22.16 -13.32
C THR A 66 -20.86 -21.86 -14.57
N LEU A 67 -20.20 -22.86 -15.14
CA LEU A 67 -19.44 -22.73 -16.37
C LEU A 67 -20.38 -22.51 -17.55
N SER A 68 -21.47 -23.29 -17.68
CA SER A 68 -22.46 -23.11 -18.74
C SER A 68 -23.06 -21.71 -18.77
N SER A 69 -23.27 -21.07 -17.61
CA SER A 69 -23.75 -19.68 -17.56
C SER A 69 -22.69 -18.66 -17.97
N ARG A 70 -21.40 -18.96 -17.76
CA ARG A 70 -20.28 -18.05 -18.09
C ARG A 70 -19.77 -18.23 -19.51
N THR A 71 -19.89 -19.43 -20.06
CA THR A 71 -19.37 -19.82 -21.37
C THR A 71 -20.52 -20.16 -22.31
N SER A 72 -21.70 -19.57 -22.12
CA SER A 72 -22.86 -19.84 -22.98
C SER A 72 -22.45 -19.58 -24.42
N ALA A 73 -22.23 -20.68 -25.14
CA ALA A 73 -21.74 -20.63 -26.48
C ALA A 73 -22.85 -19.99 -27.34
N PRO A 74 -22.55 -18.99 -28.18
CA PRO A 74 -23.55 -18.37 -29.03
C PRO A 74 -24.29 -19.43 -29.86
N PRO A 75 -25.57 -19.21 -30.22
CA PRO A 75 -26.28 -20.08 -31.15
C PRO A 75 -25.44 -20.29 -32.42
N GLY A 76 -25.11 -21.54 -32.76
CA GLY A 76 -24.25 -21.88 -33.90
C GLY A 76 -22.74 -21.99 -33.59
N TRP A 77 -22.32 -21.93 -32.33
CA TRP A 77 -20.92 -22.15 -31.95
C TRP A 77 -20.47 -23.59 -32.22
N ASN A 78 -19.31 -23.74 -32.88
CA ASN A 78 -18.72 -25.04 -33.20
C ASN A 78 -17.98 -25.62 -31.98
N PRO A 79 -18.36 -26.81 -31.46
CA PRO A 79 -17.73 -27.41 -30.29
C PRO A 79 -16.27 -27.84 -30.50
N THR A 80 -15.77 -27.85 -31.74
CA THR A 80 -14.37 -28.16 -32.03
C THR A 80 -13.44 -26.95 -31.87
N LEU A 81 -14.00 -25.74 -31.75
CA LEU A 81 -13.22 -24.53 -31.51
C LEU A 81 -13.03 -24.32 -30.00
N PRO A 82 -11.82 -23.88 -29.57
CA PRO A 82 -11.58 -23.60 -28.16
C PRO A 82 -12.55 -22.53 -27.66
N ALA A 83 -13.34 -22.88 -26.63
CA ALA A 83 -14.28 -21.96 -26.02
C ALA A 83 -13.52 -20.78 -25.42
N ILE A 84 -13.77 -19.57 -25.93
CA ILE A 84 -13.21 -18.34 -25.39
C ILE A 84 -13.95 -18.08 -24.07
N THR A 85 -13.32 -18.40 -22.93
CA THR A 85 -13.84 -17.97 -21.63
C THR A 85 -13.82 -16.45 -21.60
N PRO A 86 -14.97 -15.77 -21.39
CA PRO A 86 -14.95 -14.32 -21.32
C PRO A 86 -14.08 -13.90 -20.15
N HIS A 87 -13.04 -13.13 -20.44
CA HIS A 87 -12.23 -12.49 -19.41
C HIS A 87 -13.14 -11.64 -18.52
N PRO A 88 -12.95 -11.63 -17.20
CA PRO A 88 -13.74 -10.78 -16.31
C PRO A 88 -13.63 -9.32 -16.75
N LEU A 89 -14.76 -8.62 -16.77
CA LEU A 89 -14.79 -7.23 -17.23
C LEU A 89 -13.96 -6.35 -16.28
N PRO A 90 -13.32 -5.28 -16.76
CA PRO A 90 -12.48 -4.42 -15.91
C PRO A 90 -13.21 -3.89 -14.66
N HIS A 91 -14.50 -3.57 -14.76
CA HIS A 91 -15.30 -3.11 -13.61
C HIS A 91 -15.60 -4.24 -12.61
N GLN A 92 -15.63 -5.51 -13.03
CA GLN A 92 -15.76 -6.65 -12.12
C GLN A 92 -14.48 -6.87 -11.30
N LEU A 93 -13.31 -6.55 -11.88
CA LEU A 93 -12.04 -6.57 -11.15
C LEU A 93 -11.94 -5.38 -10.18
N ARG A 94 -12.31 -4.18 -10.64
CA ARG A 94 -12.26 -2.95 -9.82
C ARG A 94 -13.31 -2.90 -8.72
N GLY A 95 -14.54 -3.36 -9.01
CA GLY A 95 -15.65 -3.40 -8.04
C GLY A 95 -15.73 -4.70 -7.24
N GLY A 96 -14.95 -5.71 -7.62
CA GLY A 96 -14.93 -7.00 -6.95
C GLY A 96 -14.07 -7.01 -5.67
N ALA A 97 -13.91 -8.21 -5.11
CA ALA A 97 -13.13 -8.43 -3.90
C ALA A 97 -11.68 -7.93 -4.01
N LEU A 98 -11.06 -8.08 -5.20
CA LEU A 98 -9.70 -7.63 -5.46
C LEU A 98 -9.56 -6.11 -5.34
N GLY A 99 -10.43 -5.34 -6.02
CA GLY A 99 -10.42 -3.89 -5.92
C GLY A 99 -10.76 -3.38 -4.51
N ALA A 100 -11.69 -4.03 -3.81
CA ALA A 100 -11.99 -3.71 -2.41
C ALA A 100 -10.78 -3.95 -1.48
N MET A 101 -10.04 -5.04 -1.69
CA MET A 101 -8.80 -5.33 -0.95
C MET A 101 -7.73 -4.28 -1.22
N GLN A 102 -7.53 -3.88 -2.48
CA GLN A 102 -6.56 -2.86 -2.85
C GLN A 102 -6.89 -1.50 -2.20
N LEU A 103 -8.16 -1.10 -2.20
CA LEU A 103 -8.61 0.12 -1.52
C LEU A 103 -8.41 0.05 -0.01
N LYS A 104 -8.61 -1.13 0.60
CA LYS A 104 -8.34 -1.33 2.03
C LYS A 104 -6.86 -1.15 2.33
N LEU A 105 -5.98 -1.79 1.56
CA LEU A 105 -4.52 -1.64 1.72
C LEU A 105 -4.08 -0.19 1.58
N ALA A 106 -4.58 0.53 0.57
CA ALA A 106 -4.27 1.95 0.39
C ALA A 106 -4.73 2.82 1.57
N ARG A 107 -5.91 2.53 2.15
CA ARG A 107 -6.40 3.23 3.35
C ARG A 107 -5.57 2.92 4.58
N ASP A 108 -5.21 1.65 4.77
CA ASP A 108 -4.38 1.20 5.89
C ASP A 108 -2.98 1.83 5.80
N GLU A 109 -2.39 1.90 4.60
CA GLU A 109 -1.12 2.57 4.36
C GLU A 109 -1.21 4.07 4.68
N ARG A 110 -2.23 4.77 4.19
CA ARG A 110 -2.44 6.20 4.47
C ARG A 110 -2.64 6.46 5.98
N SER A 111 -3.38 5.57 6.65
CA SER A 111 -3.59 5.63 8.09
C SER A 111 -2.28 5.45 8.85
N ASN A 112 -1.45 4.49 8.46
CA ASN A 112 -0.14 4.24 9.07
C ASN A 112 0.83 5.40 8.85
N ARG A 113 0.88 5.97 7.64
CA ARG A 113 1.69 7.17 7.36
C ARG A 113 1.29 8.36 8.24
N ARG A 114 -0.01 8.57 8.44
CA ARG A 114 -0.52 9.63 9.33
C ARG A 114 -0.12 9.39 10.80
N LYS A 115 -0.28 8.16 11.30
CA LYS A 115 0.12 7.80 12.66
C LYS A 115 1.62 7.99 12.89
N ALA A 116 2.45 7.55 11.93
CA ALA A 116 3.90 7.72 12.01
C ALA A 116 4.31 9.21 11.99
N ALA A 117 3.64 10.03 11.19
CA ALA A 117 3.87 11.48 11.16
C ALA A 117 3.47 12.15 12.49
N GLU A 118 2.34 11.76 13.08
CA GLU A 118 1.87 12.26 14.37
C GLU A 118 2.82 11.85 15.52
N GLU A 119 3.28 10.60 15.54
CA GLU A 119 4.25 10.11 16.52
C GLU A 119 5.57 10.86 16.41
N LYS A 120 6.07 11.08 15.18
CA LYS A 120 7.28 11.87 14.94
C LYS A 120 7.11 13.33 15.37
N ALA A 121 5.94 13.93 15.16
CA ALA A 121 5.63 15.28 15.61
C ALA A 121 5.60 15.38 17.14
N ARG A 122 5.01 14.38 17.81
CA ARG A 122 4.97 14.30 19.28
C ARG A 122 6.36 14.13 19.88
N ALA A 123 7.19 13.24 19.31
CA ALA A 123 8.56 13.05 19.76
C ALA A 123 9.40 14.33 19.63
N LYS A 124 9.26 15.07 18.52
CA LYS A 124 9.94 16.37 18.34
C LYS A 124 9.47 17.42 19.35
N ALA A 125 8.17 17.49 19.64
CA ALA A 125 7.63 18.43 20.62
C ALA A 125 8.16 18.14 22.03
N GLU A 126 8.23 16.85 22.42
CA GLU A 126 8.78 16.43 23.70
C GLU A 126 10.28 16.72 23.81
N GLU A 127 11.05 16.49 22.75
CA GLU A 127 12.47 16.85 22.69
C GLU A 127 12.70 18.36 22.82
N GLU A 128 11.88 19.18 22.15
CA GLU A 128 11.97 20.64 22.25
C GLU A 128 11.63 21.14 23.65
N GLU A 129 10.62 20.55 24.30
CA GLU A 129 10.27 20.87 25.68
C GLU A 129 11.39 20.48 26.65
N ALA A 130 11.96 19.28 26.51
CA ALA A 130 13.11 18.85 27.32
C ALA A 130 14.33 19.77 27.14
N ARG A 131 14.59 20.23 25.91
CA ARG A 131 15.67 21.19 25.62
C ARG A 131 15.40 22.56 26.26
N LYS A 132 14.16 23.04 26.25
CA LYS A 132 13.78 24.29 26.94
C LYS A 132 13.99 24.17 28.45
N ARG A 133 13.57 23.06 29.07
CA ARG A 133 13.77 22.82 30.51
C ARG A 133 15.26 22.82 30.89
N ARG A 134 16.11 22.12 30.12
CA ARG A 134 17.57 22.14 30.32
C ARG A 134 18.19 23.53 30.21
N ARG A 135 17.71 24.36 29.28
CA ARG A 135 18.19 25.75 29.14
C ARG A 135 17.81 26.63 30.32
N VAL A 136 16.60 26.47 30.86
CA VAL A 136 16.14 27.21 32.05
C VAL A 136 16.97 26.81 33.27
N GLU A 137 17.21 25.51 33.46
CA GLU A 137 18.03 25.00 34.57
C GLU A 137 19.49 25.47 34.48
N GLN A 138 20.08 25.49 33.28
CA GLN A 138 21.42 26.05 33.06
C GLN A 138 21.48 27.56 33.35
N ALA A 139 20.48 28.32 32.91
CA ALA A 139 20.43 29.76 33.17
C ALA A 139 20.24 30.07 34.67
N GLU A 140 19.49 29.24 35.40
CA GLU A 140 19.32 29.36 36.85
C GLU A 140 20.62 29.03 37.60
N ALA A 141 21.31 27.95 37.21
CA ALA A 141 22.60 27.59 37.78
C ALA A 141 23.67 28.68 37.55
N GLU A 142 23.71 29.28 36.35
CA GLU A 142 24.61 30.39 36.04
C GLU A 142 24.27 31.65 36.84
N ALA A 143 22.97 31.96 37.02
CA ALA A 143 22.53 33.09 37.83
C ALA A 143 22.90 32.92 39.32
N VAL A 144 22.81 31.71 39.86
CA VAL A 144 23.23 31.40 41.24
C VAL A 144 24.75 31.50 41.38
N ALA A 145 25.53 30.95 40.44
CA ALA A 145 26.99 31.06 40.43
C ALA A 145 27.44 32.53 40.36
N LYS A 146 26.78 33.35 39.54
CA LYS A 146 27.07 34.78 39.41
C LYS A 146 26.74 35.57 40.68
N ARG A 147 25.68 35.19 41.42
CA ARG A 147 25.34 35.78 42.73
C ARG A 147 26.33 35.39 43.82
N GLN A 148 26.88 34.18 43.79
CA GLN A 148 27.92 33.76 44.72
C GLN A 148 29.27 34.46 44.44
N ALA A 149 29.58 34.71 43.16
CA ALA A 149 30.78 35.45 42.77
C ALA A 149 30.71 36.96 43.12
N THR A 150 29.53 37.58 43.13
CA THR A 150 29.34 39.00 43.49
C THR A 150 28.99 39.25 44.95
N GLY A 151 28.67 38.19 45.72
CA GLY A 151 28.32 38.27 47.15
C GLY A 151 29.48 38.52 48.13
N SER A 152 30.73 38.56 47.67
CA SER A 152 31.91 38.81 48.53
C SER A 152 32.50 40.23 48.41
N ALA A 153 31.78 41.19 47.82
CA ALA A 153 32.29 42.57 47.65
C ALA A 153 31.28 43.70 47.96
N ALA A 154 30.13 43.41 48.56
CA ALA A 154 29.06 44.39 48.78
C ALA A 154 28.58 44.53 50.24
N ALA A 155 29.45 44.26 51.23
CA ALA A 155 29.16 44.53 52.64
C ALA A 155 29.63 45.92 53.13
N ALA A 156 29.91 46.87 52.22
CA ALA A 156 30.34 48.21 52.57
C ALA A 156 29.93 49.28 51.53
N ALA A 157 28.62 49.53 51.37
CA ALA A 157 28.15 50.79 50.80
C ALA A 157 26.71 51.06 51.27
N GLY A 158 26.52 52.20 51.93
CA GLY A 158 25.27 52.62 52.57
C GLY A 158 24.10 52.87 51.61
N PRO A 159 22.92 53.22 52.16
CA PRO A 159 21.71 53.43 51.39
C PRO A 159 21.84 54.71 50.55
N VAL A 160 21.97 54.57 49.24
CA VAL A 160 21.87 55.70 48.30
C VAL A 160 20.38 55.97 48.06
N GLU A 161 19.96 57.12 48.58
CA GLU A 161 18.68 57.78 48.36
C GLU A 161 18.43 57.98 46.86
N VAL A 162 17.41 57.30 46.33
CA VAL A 162 17.03 57.39 44.91
C VAL A 162 15.96 58.48 44.75
N ASP A 163 16.38 59.56 44.10
CA ASP A 163 15.64 60.74 43.68
C ASP A 163 14.29 60.41 42.97
N PRO A 164 13.13 60.91 43.47
CA PRO A 164 11.80 60.52 42.99
C PRO A 164 11.46 60.96 41.55
N LYS A 165 12.26 61.83 40.91
CA LYS A 165 11.96 62.33 39.55
C LYS A 165 12.24 61.36 38.40
N ARG A 166 12.98 60.28 38.62
CA ARG A 166 13.28 59.27 37.56
C ARG A 166 12.25 58.15 37.45
N ARG A 167 11.26 58.08 38.33
CA ARG A 167 10.24 57.01 38.35
C ARG A 167 9.09 57.24 37.37
N GLU A 168 8.86 58.47 36.93
CA GLU A 168 7.70 58.82 36.10
C GLU A 168 7.90 58.56 34.59
N MET A 169 9.14 58.53 34.11
CA MET A 169 9.42 58.33 32.67
C MET A 169 9.34 56.86 32.23
N VAL A 170 9.35 55.91 33.17
CA VAL A 170 9.20 54.47 32.87
C VAL A 170 7.73 54.03 32.88
N GLN A 171 6.86 54.72 33.64
CA GLN A 171 5.41 54.43 33.66
C GLN A 171 4.65 54.91 32.42
N ARG A 172 5.20 55.84 31.63
CA ARG A 172 4.58 56.30 30.37
C ARG A 172 4.83 55.38 29.16
N ARG A 173 5.60 54.30 29.29
CA ARG A 173 5.82 53.30 28.23
C ARG A 173 4.88 52.09 28.30
N THR A 174 4.05 51.98 29.34
CA THR A 174 3.12 50.84 29.52
C THR A 174 1.65 51.18 29.19
N SER A 175 1.37 52.32 28.55
CA SER A 175 0.01 52.73 28.16
C SER A 175 -0.22 52.74 26.64
N ALA A 176 0.52 51.93 25.88
CA ALA A 176 0.18 51.66 24.48
C ALA A 176 -0.80 50.46 24.42
N PRO A 177 -1.98 50.59 23.79
CA PRO A 177 -2.90 49.48 23.64
C PRO A 177 -2.27 48.38 22.76
N PRO A 178 -2.42 47.09 23.10
CA PRO A 178 -1.99 46.03 22.22
C PRO A 178 -2.84 46.07 20.95
N VAL A 179 -2.18 46.14 19.80
CA VAL A 179 -2.80 45.90 18.50
C VAL A 179 -3.30 44.45 18.51
N HIS A 180 -4.61 44.27 18.66
CA HIS A 180 -5.29 42.99 18.50
C HIS A 180 -5.15 42.54 17.04
N ASN A 181 -4.09 41.80 16.75
CA ASN A 181 -4.01 40.97 15.55
C ASN A 181 -4.00 39.51 15.98
N ASN A 182 -5.19 39.01 16.31
CA ASN A 182 -5.61 37.62 16.15
C ASN A 182 -7.04 37.49 16.68
N ARG A 183 -7.99 37.68 15.76
CA ARG A 183 -9.36 37.20 15.93
C ARG A 183 -9.31 35.67 15.91
N ASN A 184 -9.05 35.08 17.07
CA ASN A 184 -9.45 33.71 17.35
C ASN A 184 -10.97 33.68 17.30
N ASN A 185 -11.53 33.16 16.20
CA ASN A 185 -12.92 32.76 16.11
C ASN A 185 -13.16 31.62 17.11
N HIS A 186 -13.50 31.97 18.36
CA HIS A 186 -14.22 31.07 19.23
C HIS A 186 -15.64 30.94 18.69
N LEU A 187 -15.80 30.03 17.73
CA LEU A 187 -17.12 29.59 17.26
C LEU A 187 -17.83 28.94 18.45
N SER A 188 -19.08 29.32 18.69
CA SER A 188 -19.89 28.70 19.74
C SER A 188 -20.10 27.21 19.43
N ALA A 189 -20.40 26.39 20.43
CA ALA A 189 -20.70 24.97 20.23
C ALA A 189 -21.84 24.75 19.21
N GLU A 190 -22.73 25.73 19.07
CA GLU A 190 -23.82 25.73 18.09
C GLU A 190 -23.32 25.94 16.65
N GLU A 191 -22.32 26.80 16.46
CA GLU A 191 -21.67 27.02 15.16
C GLU A 191 -20.83 25.80 14.72
N LEU A 192 -20.18 25.12 15.67
CA LEU A 192 -19.46 23.88 15.40
C LEU A 192 -20.40 22.78 14.88
N LYS A 193 -21.57 22.62 15.52
CA LYS A 193 -22.57 21.63 15.11
C LYS A 193 -23.16 21.96 13.72
N LYS A 194 -23.42 23.24 13.46
CA LYS A 194 -23.93 23.70 12.14
C LYS A 194 -22.90 23.51 11.03
N ARG A 195 -21.61 23.67 11.33
CA ARG A 195 -20.51 23.42 10.38
C ARG A 195 -20.34 21.91 10.11
N GLU A 196 -20.53 21.07 11.12
CA GLU A 196 -20.52 19.61 10.96
C GLU A 196 -21.69 19.12 10.09
N GLU A 197 -22.89 19.68 10.28
CA GLU A 197 -24.06 19.39 9.42
C GLU A 197 -23.87 19.86 7.97
N MET A 198 -23.24 21.02 7.74
CA MET A 198 -22.93 21.47 6.39
C MET A 198 -21.80 20.66 5.73
N ALA A 199 -20.89 20.09 6.52
CA ALA A 199 -19.83 19.22 6.01
C ALA A 199 -20.37 17.84 5.58
N THR A 200 -21.34 17.29 6.30
CA THR A 200 -21.95 16.00 5.94
C THR A 200 -22.85 16.08 4.71
N MET A 201 -23.46 17.24 4.44
CA MET A 201 -24.30 17.41 3.23
C MET A 201 -23.50 17.67 1.93
N ARG A 202 -22.20 17.93 1.99
CA ARG A 202 -21.36 18.21 0.80
C ARG A 202 -20.60 16.99 0.23
N LEU A 203 -20.82 15.79 0.76
CA LEU A 203 -20.15 14.57 0.30
C LEU A 203 -20.87 13.81 -0.83
N SER A 204 -21.87 14.42 -1.48
CA SER A 204 -22.60 13.81 -2.60
C SER A 204 -22.23 14.32 -3.99
N SER A 205 -21.16 15.11 -4.14
CA SER A 205 -20.63 15.50 -5.46
C SER A 205 -19.15 15.18 -5.52
N SER A 206 -18.83 13.95 -5.95
CA SER A 206 -17.51 13.56 -6.42
C SER A 206 -17.12 14.41 -7.63
N GLU A 207 -16.25 15.39 -7.40
CA GLU A 207 -15.41 16.00 -8.44
C GLU A 207 -13.98 15.81 -7.94
N SER A 208 -13.35 14.73 -8.40
CA SER A 208 -11.94 14.42 -8.16
C SER A 208 -11.14 15.04 -9.30
N GLU A 209 -10.67 16.25 -9.07
CA GLU A 209 -9.69 16.92 -9.91
C GLU A 209 -8.31 16.45 -9.45
N ASP A 210 -7.81 15.43 -10.14
CA ASP A 210 -6.47 14.86 -9.99
C ASP A 210 -5.49 15.73 -10.80
N ASP A 211 -4.88 16.72 -10.15
CA ASP A 211 -3.69 17.44 -10.65
C ASP A 211 -2.52 17.13 -9.71
N ASP A 212 -1.91 15.96 -9.91
CA ASP A 212 -0.58 15.63 -9.35
C ASP A 212 0.46 15.80 -10.48
N ASP A 213 0.99 17.01 -10.57
CA ASP A 213 2.19 17.39 -11.34
C ASP A 213 3.43 17.02 -10.49
N ASP A 214 3.80 15.74 -10.51
CA ASP A 214 5.07 15.23 -9.98
C ASP A 214 6.09 15.22 -11.15
N SER A 215 6.68 16.38 -11.41
CA SER A 215 7.88 16.47 -12.24
C SER A 215 9.08 15.98 -11.42
N ASP A 216 9.39 14.69 -11.60
CA ASP A 216 10.63 14.06 -11.16
C ASP A 216 11.84 14.71 -11.88
N ASP A 217 12.48 15.66 -11.19
CA ASP A 217 13.81 16.16 -11.55
C ASP A 217 14.84 15.04 -11.32
N ASN A 218 15.26 14.48 -12.45
CA ASN A 218 16.26 13.43 -12.60
C ASN A 218 17.67 14.01 -12.39
N ASP A 219 18.13 14.02 -11.14
CA ASP A 219 19.52 14.38 -10.78
C ASP A 219 20.42 13.17 -11.08
N SER A 220 21.04 13.20 -12.26
CA SER A 220 22.01 12.20 -12.70
C SER A 220 23.40 12.65 -12.26
N ASP A 221 23.89 12.10 -11.13
CA ASP A 221 25.28 12.23 -10.72
C ASP A 221 26.18 11.56 -11.77
N GLU A 222 26.98 12.39 -12.44
CA GLU A 222 28.06 12.01 -13.35
C GLU A 222 29.16 11.26 -12.58
N GLU A 223 29.51 10.06 -13.05
CA GLU A 223 30.70 9.36 -12.60
C GLU A 223 31.95 10.03 -13.19
N ASP A 224 32.70 10.73 -12.33
CA ASP A 224 34.08 11.15 -12.60
C ASP A 224 34.97 9.89 -12.69
N SER A 225 35.48 9.63 -13.89
CA SER A 225 36.54 8.68 -14.15
C SER A 225 37.89 9.42 -14.12
N ASP A 226 38.78 9.00 -13.22
CA ASP A 226 40.24 9.14 -13.34
C ASP A 226 40.94 7.92 -12.72
#